data_AF-A0A535T986-F1
#
_entry.id   AF-A0A535T986-F1
#
_cell.length_a   1.000
_cell.length_b   1.000
_cell.length_c   1.000
_cell.angle_alpha   90.00
_cell.angle_beta   90.00
_cell.angle_gamma   90.00
#
_symmetry.space_group_name_H-M   'P 1'
#
loop_
_entity.id
_entity.type
_entity.pdbx_description
1 polymer ?
#
loop_
_entity_poly.entity_id
_entity_poly.type
_entity_poly.pdbx_seq_one_letter_code
_entity_poly.pdbx_strand_id
1 'polypeptide(L)'
;AESKSVRSGDVPVETLDRLRHWRLETARAAGVPAYVVFHDATLAAIASARPTSLADLLRVSGVGESKLRKYGDEVLEVLRTTPA
;
A
#
# COMPACT_ATOMS: atom_id res chain seq x y z
N ALA A 1 -1.08 29.77 5.16
CA ALA A 1 -1.86 29.82 3.91
C ALA A 1 -1.29 28.75 3.00
N GLU A 2 -1.82 27.54 3.10
CA GLU A 2 -1.38 26.42 2.26
C GLU A 2 -2.54 26.06 1.35
N SER A 3 -2.56 26.77 0.23
CA SER A 3 -3.35 26.41 -0.93
C SER A 3 -2.61 25.29 -1.66
N LYS A 4 -3.15 24.08 -1.66
CA LYS A 4 -2.96 23.20 -2.82
C LYS A 4 -4.20 22.36 -3.07
N SER A 5 -4.96 22.84 -4.06
CA SER A 5 -6.00 22.12 -4.77
C SER A 5 -5.49 20.74 -5.19
N VAL A 6 -5.88 19.69 -4.46
CA VAL A 6 -5.71 18.31 -4.92
C VAL A 6 -6.87 18.02 -5.87
N ARG A 7 -6.55 17.98 -7.16
CA ARG A 7 -7.51 17.61 -8.20
C ARG A 7 -7.94 16.17 -8.00
N SER A 8 -9.23 16.02 -7.78
CA SER A 8 -9.98 14.76 -7.81
C SER A 8 -9.86 14.13 -9.20
N GLY A 9 -9.42 12.88 -9.32
CA GLY A 9 -9.56 12.12 -10.57
C GLY A 9 -8.57 10.98 -10.80
N ASP A 10 -7.31 11.13 -10.43
CA ASP A 10 -6.31 10.07 -10.61
C ASP A 10 -6.16 9.26 -9.32
N VAL A 11 -6.22 7.93 -9.42
CA VAL A 11 -5.58 7.09 -8.40
C VAL A 11 -4.15 7.63 -8.29
N PRO A 12 -3.66 8.08 -7.12
CA PRO A 12 -2.44 8.87 -7.08
C PRO A 12 -1.36 7.87 -7.45
N VAL A 13 -0.76 8.05 -8.62
CA VAL A 13 0.41 7.28 -9.07
C VAL A 13 1.44 7.22 -7.94
N GLU A 14 1.51 8.28 -7.14
CA GLU A 14 2.24 8.41 -5.90
C GLU A 14 1.94 7.32 -4.85
N THR A 15 0.68 6.95 -4.60
CA THR A 15 0.34 5.90 -3.63
C THR A 15 0.86 4.54 -4.07
N LEU A 16 0.72 4.21 -5.37
CA LEU A 16 1.20 2.94 -5.90
C LEU A 16 2.74 2.87 -5.87
N ASP A 17 3.42 3.96 -6.21
CA ASP A 17 4.88 4.02 -6.16
C ASP A 17 5.42 3.92 -4.73
N ARG A 18 4.74 4.51 -3.75
CA ARG A 18 5.08 4.36 -2.33
C ARG A 18 4.90 2.93 -1.84
N LEU A 19 3.82 2.26 -2.25
CA LEU A 19 3.61 0.84 -1.98
C LEU A 19 4.66 -0.05 -2.64
N ARG A 20 5.08 0.27 -3.88
CA ARG A 20 6.17 -0.43 -4.57
C ARG A 20 7.50 -0.27 -3.83
N HIS A 21 7.80 0.94 -3.37
CA HIS A 21 9.02 1.22 -2.60
C HIS A 21 9.01 0.46 -1.26
N TRP A 22 7.93 0.58 -0.50
CA TRP A 22 7.77 -0.18 0.75
C TRP A 22 7.89 -1.70 0.53
N ARG A 23 7.29 -2.24 -0.54
CA ARG A 23 7.43 -3.65 -0.89
C ARG A 23 8.88 -4.04 -1.14
N LEU A 24 9.63 -3.22 -1.87
CA LEU A 24 11.06 -3.47 -2.16
C LEU A 24 11.88 -3.51 -0.87
N GLU A 25 11.67 -2.55 0.03
CA GLU A 25 12.36 -2.50 1.32
C GLU A 25 12.00 -3.70 2.21
N THR A 26 10.72 -4.03 2.29
CA THR A 26 10.21 -5.21 3.02
C THR A 26 10.81 -6.50 2.48
N ALA A 27 10.87 -6.63 1.16
CA ALA A 27 11.43 -7.79 0.47
C ALA A 27 12.93 -7.93 0.73
N ARG A 28 13.67 -6.82 0.67
CA ARG A 28 15.10 -6.76 1.04
C ARG A 28 15.30 -7.17 2.50
N ALA A 29 14.53 -6.62 3.43
CA ALA A 29 14.62 -6.94 4.85
C ALA A 29 14.31 -8.41 5.15
N ALA A 30 13.35 -8.99 4.44
CA ALA A 30 12.98 -10.39 4.56
C ALA A 30 13.90 -11.34 3.75
N GLY A 31 14.82 -10.81 2.92
CA GLY A 31 15.68 -11.62 2.05
C GLY A 31 14.92 -12.40 0.98
N VAL A 32 13.72 -11.94 0.61
CA VAL A 32 12.86 -12.60 -0.38
C VAL A 32 12.60 -11.69 -1.59
N PRO A 33 12.22 -12.25 -2.75
CA PRO A 33 11.79 -11.43 -3.88
C PRO A 33 10.52 -10.62 -3.58
N ALA A 34 10.40 -9.43 -4.18
CA ALA A 34 9.28 -8.51 -3.94
C ALA A 34 7.90 -9.13 -4.18
N TYR A 35 7.76 -9.99 -5.19
CA TYR A 35 6.51 -10.68 -5.50
C TYR A 35 6.02 -11.61 -4.37
N VAL A 36 6.92 -12.07 -3.48
CA VAL A 36 6.58 -12.92 -2.33
C VAL A 36 5.81 -12.12 -1.28
N VAL A 37 6.21 -10.86 -1.07
CA VAL A 37 5.53 -9.93 -0.16
C VAL A 37 4.13 -9.66 -0.71
N PHE A 38 4.05 -9.01 -1.87
CA PHE A 38 2.80 -8.79 -2.60
C PHE A 38 3.01 -8.79 -4.11
N HIS A 39 2.08 -9.39 -4.84
CA HIS A 39 2.01 -9.29 -6.29
C HIS A 39 1.61 -7.87 -6.71
N ASP A 40 2.01 -7.47 -7.92
CA ASP A 40 1.66 -6.15 -8.46
C ASP A 40 0.14 -5.94 -8.53
N ALA A 41 -0.63 -6.99 -8.83
CA ALA A 41 -2.09 -6.96 -8.84
C ALA A 41 -2.66 -6.59 -7.45
N THR A 42 -2.09 -7.12 -6.38
CA THR A 42 -2.51 -6.80 -5.01
C THR A 42 -2.12 -5.36 -4.64
N LEU A 43 -0.93 -4.90 -4.99
CA LEU A 43 -0.54 -3.50 -4.76
C LEU A 43 -1.46 -2.50 -5.49
N ALA A 44 -1.79 -2.78 -6.75
CA ALA A 44 -2.71 -1.96 -7.53
C ALA A 44 -4.12 -1.97 -6.90
N ALA A 45 -4.58 -3.12 -6.44
CA ALA A 45 -5.87 -3.23 -5.74
C ALA A 45 -5.88 -2.46 -4.41
N ILE A 46 -4.80 -2.52 -3.62
CA ILE A 46 -4.65 -1.72 -2.38
C ILE A 46 -4.64 -0.22 -2.71
N ALA A 47 -3.86 0.21 -3.70
CA ALA A 47 -3.78 1.62 -4.11
C ALA A 47 -5.13 2.16 -4.59
N SER A 48 -5.91 1.33 -5.29
CA SER A 48 -7.25 1.68 -5.78
C SER A 48 -8.28 1.69 -4.65
N ALA A 49 -8.27 0.66 -3.79
CA ALA A 49 -9.22 0.53 -2.68
C ALA A 49 -8.98 1.52 -1.54
N ARG A 50 -7.75 2.05 -1.41
CA ARG A 50 -7.31 2.96 -0.33
C ARG A 50 -7.83 2.56 1.06
N PRO A 51 -7.53 1.33 1.50
CA PRO A 51 -8.01 0.85 2.80
C PRO A 51 -7.47 1.73 3.92
N THR A 52 -8.34 2.05 4.87
CA THR A 52 -7.98 2.86 6.06
C THR A 52 -7.88 2.00 7.32
N SER A 53 -8.21 0.71 7.22
CA SER A 53 -8.22 -0.25 8.30
C SER A 53 -7.72 -1.62 7.85
N LEU A 54 -7.29 -2.45 8.81
CA LEU A 54 -6.91 -3.84 8.55
C LEU A 54 -8.06 -4.67 7.97
N ALA A 55 -9.30 -4.38 8.40
CA ALA A 55 -10.49 -5.03 7.88
C ALA A 55 -10.71 -4.73 6.40
N ASP A 56 -10.42 -3.49 5.97
CA ASP A 56 -10.52 -3.11 4.55
C ASP A 56 -9.40 -3.73 3.73
N LEU A 57 -8.19 -3.84 4.27
CA LEU A 57 -7.11 -4.57 3.63
C LEU A 57 -7.45 -6.05 3.44
N LEU A 58 -8.14 -6.68 4.39
CA LEU A 58 -8.59 -8.08 4.26
C LEU A 58 -9.61 -8.28 3.13
N ARG A 59 -10.35 -7.23 2.75
CA ARG A 59 -11.28 -7.25 1.61
C ARG A 59 -10.56 -7.15 0.26
N VAL A 60 -9.27 -6.82 0.25
CA VAL A 60 -8.49 -6.72 -0.99
C VAL A 60 -8.08 -8.10 -1.48
N SER A 61 -8.39 -8.38 -2.75
CA SER A 61 -8.03 -9.66 -3.38
C SER A 61 -6.51 -9.88 -3.39
N GLY A 62 -6.07 -11.00 -2.80
CA GLY A 62 -4.66 -11.36 -2.65
C GLY A 62 -4.03 -10.98 -1.30
N VAL A 63 -4.77 -10.30 -0.41
CA VAL A 63 -4.36 -10.07 0.99
C VAL A 63 -4.99 -11.14 1.88
N GLY A 64 -4.23 -12.20 2.17
CA GLY A 64 -4.63 -13.19 3.18
C GLY A 64 -4.35 -12.72 4.61
N GLU A 65 -5.04 -13.31 5.59
CA GLU A 65 -4.88 -12.94 7.01
C GLU A 65 -3.42 -12.99 7.51
N SER A 66 -2.64 -13.99 7.07
CA SER A 66 -1.23 -14.10 7.47
C SER A 66 -0.38 -12.93 6.97
N LYS A 67 -0.65 -12.44 5.76
CA LYS A 67 0.04 -11.26 5.21
C LYS A 67 -0.46 -9.98 5.88
N LEU A 68 -1.76 -9.90 6.14
CA LEU A 68 -2.37 -8.77 6.84
C LEU A 68 -1.78 -8.60 8.24
N ARG A 69 -1.67 -9.67 9.02
CA ARG A 69 -1.08 -9.60 10.38
C ARG A 69 0.38 -9.19 10.38
N LYS A 70 1.12 -9.49 9.30
CA LYS A 70 2.56 -9.23 9.20
C LYS A 70 2.87 -7.86 8.62
N TYR A 71 2.09 -7.41 7.63
CA TYR A 71 2.37 -6.24 6.81
C TYR A 71 1.26 -5.19 6.83
N GLY A 72 0.10 -5.50 7.41
CA GLY A 72 -1.08 -4.64 7.34
C GLY A 72 -0.85 -3.28 7.98
N ASP A 73 -0.23 -3.23 9.16
CA ASP A 73 0.09 -1.97 9.84
C ASP A 73 1.04 -1.10 9.02
N GLU A 74 2.11 -1.69 8.47
CA GLU A 74 3.06 -0.98 7.61
C GLU A 74 2.41 -0.46 6.33
N VAL A 75 1.55 -1.25 5.69
CA VAL A 75 0.80 -0.83 4.51
C VAL A 75 -0.12 0.34 4.83
N LEU A 76 -0.84 0.30 5.96
CA LEU A 76 -1.69 1.40 6.40
C LEU A 76 -0.87 2.66 6.71
N GLU A 77 0.31 2.51 7.29
CA GLU A 77 1.23 3.62 7.55
C GLU A 77 1.75 4.26 6.26
N VAL A 78 2.09 3.44 5.27
CA VAL A 78 2.42 3.91 3.92
C VAL A 78 1.22 4.67 3.37
N LEU A 79 0.00 4.13 3.41
CA LEU A 79 -1.19 4.82 2.90
C LEU A 79 -1.49 6.14 3.64
N ARG A 80 -1.24 6.22 4.94
CA ARG A 80 -1.52 7.40 5.78
C ARG A 80 -0.54 8.54 5.59
N THR A 81 0.72 8.24 5.28
CA THR A 81 1.74 9.28 5.08
C THR A 81 1.35 10.15 3.88
N THR A 82 0.84 11.33 4.18
CA THR A 82 0.62 12.39 3.19
C THR A 82 1.92 13.20 3.14
N PRO A 83 2.51 13.48 1.97
CA PRO A 83 3.63 14.42 1.91
C PRO A 83 3.16 15.77 2.46
N ALA A 84 3.86 16.24 3.49
CA ALA A 84 3.68 17.60 4.01
C ALA A 84 4.14 18.63 2.98
#